data_AF-A0AAD5HFY2-F1
#
_entry.id   AF-A0AAD5HFY2-F1
#
_cell.length_a   1.000
_cell.length_b   1.000
_cell.length_c   1.000
_cell.angle_alpha   90.00
_cell.angle_beta   90.00
_cell.angle_gamma   90.00
#
_symmetry.space_group_name_H-M   'P 1'
#
loop_
_entity.id
_entity.type
_entity.pdbx_description
1 polymer ?
#
loop_
_entity_poly.entity_id
_entity_poly.type
_entity_poly.pdbx_seq_one_letter_code
_entity_poly.pdbx_strand_id
1 'polypeptide(L)'
;MLKEIYIVRHGYRNDWEHPGSLSPTGLPHDPSLYTIGVQQAEETAQILKEKPIQAIFSSPFYRCLQTAKPTANALGMNINVEYGIG
;
A
#
# COMPACT_ATOMS: atom_id res chain seq x y z
N MET A 1 24.34 7.82 0.01
CA MET A 1 23.89 7.57 1.39
C MET A 1 22.41 7.89 1.48
N LEU A 2 21.65 7.05 2.18
CA LEU A 2 20.23 7.28 2.48
C LEU A 2 20.10 8.48 3.43
N LYS A 3 19.12 9.35 3.19
CA LYS A 3 18.91 10.58 3.97
C LYS A 3 17.53 10.66 4.64
N GLU A 4 16.52 10.05 4.04
CA GLU A 4 15.14 10.16 4.49
C GLU A 4 14.39 8.85 4.22
N ILE A 5 13.49 8.49 5.13
CA ILE A 5 12.62 7.31 5.03
C ILE A 5 11.20 7.75 5.37
N TYR A 6 10.26 7.43 4.48
CA TYR A 6 8.84 7.59 4.72
C TYR A 6 8.25 6.22 5.05
N ILE A 7 7.46 6.14 6.12
CA ILE A 7 6.76 4.91 6.52
C ILE A 7 5.27 5.18 6.46
N VAL A 8 4.57 4.41 5.62
CA VAL A 8 3.13 4.54 5.41
C VAL A 8 2.47 3.22 5.80
N ARG A 9 1.46 3.29 6.66
CA ARG A 9 0.61 2.14 6.96
C ARG A 9 -0.40 1.93 5.82
N HIS A 10 -0.77 0.68 5.56
CA HIS A 10 -1.85 0.37 4.61
C HIS A 10 -3.14 1.15 4.92
N GLY A 11 -3.93 1.42 3.89
CA GLY A 11 -5.24 2.07 4.03
C GLY A 11 -6.28 1.24 4.78
N TYR A 12 -7.48 1.79 4.91
CA TYR A 12 -8.62 1.15 5.56
C TYR A 12 -8.99 -0.19 4.90
N ARG A 13 -9.15 -1.24 5.73
CA ARG A 13 -9.31 -2.61 5.26
C ARG A 13 -10.77 -2.98 4.99
N ASN A 14 -10.99 -3.86 4.01
CA ASN A 14 -12.32 -4.37 3.66
C ASN A 14 -12.95 -5.20 4.78
N ASP A 15 -12.15 -5.97 5.52
CA ASP A 15 -12.65 -6.83 6.59
C ASP A 15 -13.10 -6.07 7.85
N TRP A 16 -12.81 -4.76 7.94
CA TRP A 16 -13.34 -3.88 8.98
C TRP A 16 -14.82 -3.54 8.74
N GLU A 17 -15.24 -3.40 7.47
CA GLU A 17 -16.65 -3.23 7.10
C GLU A 17 -17.35 -4.57 6.87
N HIS A 18 -16.63 -5.55 6.34
CA HIS A 18 -17.15 -6.87 5.95
C HIS A 18 -16.33 -7.99 6.60
N PRO A 19 -16.54 -8.24 7.91
CA PRO A 19 -15.89 -9.35 8.61
C PRO A 19 -16.14 -10.68 7.90
N GLY A 20 -15.10 -11.48 7.71
CA GLY A 20 -15.19 -12.78 7.02
C GLY A 20 -15.22 -12.70 5.48
N SER A 21 -15.03 -11.52 4.90
CA SER A 21 -14.83 -11.39 3.44
C SER A 21 -13.64 -12.23 2.97
N LEU A 22 -13.79 -12.85 1.80
CA LEU A 22 -12.76 -13.69 1.20
C LEU A 22 -11.54 -12.84 0.83
N SER A 23 -10.36 -13.36 1.14
CA SER A 23 -9.11 -12.75 0.67
C SER A 23 -9.01 -12.85 -0.85
N PRO A 24 -8.65 -11.76 -1.55
CA PRO A 24 -8.39 -11.78 -2.99
C PRO A 24 -7.26 -12.74 -3.40
N THR A 25 -6.34 -13.05 -2.48
CA THR A 25 -5.20 -13.95 -2.72
C THR A 25 -5.49 -15.38 -2.26
N GLY A 26 -6.63 -15.63 -1.62
CA GLY A 26 -6.96 -16.91 -0.98
C GLY A 26 -6.17 -17.19 0.30
N LEU A 27 -5.29 -16.27 0.73
CA LEU A 27 -4.48 -16.42 1.93
C LEU A 27 -5.22 -15.92 3.19
N PRO A 28 -4.99 -16.53 4.36
CA PRO A 28 -5.59 -16.05 5.60
C PRO A 28 -5.04 -14.66 5.96
N HIS A 29 -5.91 -13.82 6.52
CA HIS A 29 -5.57 -12.46 6.99
C HIS A 29 -4.98 -11.53 5.91
N ASP A 30 -5.30 -11.77 4.63
CA ASP A 30 -4.88 -10.92 3.52
C ASP A 30 -6.08 -10.23 2.80
N PRO A 31 -6.87 -9.40 3.50
CA PRO A 31 -7.99 -8.68 2.90
C PRO A 31 -7.50 -7.56 1.97
N SER A 32 -8.37 -7.13 1.06
CA SER A 32 -8.19 -5.90 0.31
C SER A 32 -8.42 -4.65 1.16
N LEU A 33 -8.11 -3.49 0.58
CA LEU A 33 -8.66 -2.20 1.03
C LEU A 33 -10.16 -2.13 0.75
N TYR A 34 -10.88 -1.40 1.61
CA TYR A 34 -12.24 -0.95 1.32
C TYR A 34 -12.21 0.31 0.42
N THR A 35 -13.36 0.75 -0.09
CA THR A 35 -13.46 1.94 -0.96
C THR A 35 -12.76 3.16 -0.36
N ILE A 36 -12.97 3.44 0.93
CA ILE A 36 -12.29 4.58 1.59
C ILE A 36 -10.78 4.36 1.74
N GLY A 37 -10.32 3.11 1.86
CA GLY A 37 -8.90 2.77 1.93
C GLY A 37 -8.21 2.99 0.59
N VAL A 38 -8.90 2.72 -0.52
CA VAL A 38 -8.40 3.04 -1.86
C VAL A 38 -8.30 4.56 -2.04
N GLN A 39 -9.30 5.32 -1.60
CA GLN A 39 -9.23 6.79 -1.64
C GLN A 39 -8.05 7.33 -0.81
N GLN A 40 -7.83 6.81 0.40
CA GLN A 40 -6.67 7.18 1.23
C GLN A 40 -5.33 6.91 0.52
N ALA A 41 -5.22 5.81 -0.23
CA ALA A 41 -4.02 5.49 -0.99
C ALA A 41 -3.78 6.49 -2.14
N GLU A 42 -4.84 6.91 -2.84
CA GLU A 42 -4.76 7.94 -3.88
C GLU A 42 -4.35 9.30 -3.30
N GLU A 43 -4.94 9.72 -2.17
CA GLU A 43 -4.58 10.95 -1.46
C GLU A 43 -3.13 10.92 -0.98
N THR A 44 -2.67 9.78 -0.46
CA THR A 44 -1.28 9.58 -0.07
C THR A 44 -0.34 9.72 -1.26
N ALA A 45 -0.70 9.19 -2.43
CA ALA A 45 0.09 9.37 -3.65
C ALA A 45 0.19 10.84 -4.08
N GLN A 46 -0.87 11.63 -3.92
CA GLN A 46 -0.83 13.07 -4.21
C GLN A 46 0.14 13.83 -3.29
N ILE A 47 0.34 13.37 -2.06
CA ILE A 47 1.31 13.97 -1.12
C ILE A 47 2.73 13.51 -1.47
N LEU A 48 2.92 12.22 -1.74
CA LEU A 48 4.24 11.62 -1.97
C LEU A 48 4.84 11.94 -3.34
N LYS A 49 4.03 12.26 -4.36
CA LYS A 49 4.53 12.65 -5.68
C LYS A 49 5.43 13.90 -5.65
N GLU A 50 5.25 14.75 -4.65
CA GLU A 50 6.03 15.99 -4.46
C GLU A 50 7.30 15.75 -3.61
N LYS A 51 7.56 14.51 -3.18
CA LYS A 51 8.73 14.13 -2.39
C LYS A 51 9.81 13.52 -3.28
N PRO A 52 11.11 13.62 -2.90
CA PRO A 52 12.21 13.03 -3.67
C PRO A 52 12.32 11.52 -3.43
N ILE A 53 11.23 10.78 -3.63
CA ILE A 53 11.18 9.32 -3.50
C ILE A 53 12.01 8.70 -4.64
N GLN A 54 12.88 7.76 -4.29
CA GLN A 54 13.75 7.09 -5.27
C GLN A 54 13.51 5.58 -5.34
N ALA A 55 12.80 5.02 -4.36
CA ALA A 55 12.43 3.62 -4.32
C ALA A 55 11.20 3.43 -3.43
N ILE A 56 10.37 2.44 -3.77
CA ILE A 56 9.21 2.03 -3.01
C ILE A 56 9.42 0.58 -2.58
N PHE A 57 9.26 0.34 -1.28
CA PHE A 57 9.25 -1.00 -0.69
C PHE A 57 7.89 -1.24 -0.05
N SER A 58 7.34 -2.45 -0.19
CA SER A 58 6.06 -2.80 0.40
C SER A 58 6.06 -4.21 0.97
N SER A 59 5.33 -4.38 2.06
CA SER A 59 4.93 -5.69 2.58
C SER A 59 4.22 -6.50 1.48
N PRO A 60 4.38 -7.85 1.45
CA PRO A 60 3.73 -8.69 0.46
C PRO A 60 2.20 -8.75 0.61
N PHE A 61 1.62 -8.31 1.74
CA PHE A 61 0.16 -8.32 1.92
C PHE A 61 -0.55 -7.46 0.86
N TYR A 62 -1.64 -7.98 0.33
CA TYR A 62 -2.39 -7.40 -0.78
C TYR A 62 -2.83 -5.96 -0.48
N ARG A 63 -3.33 -5.68 0.73
CA ARG A 63 -3.66 -4.31 1.19
C ARG A 63 -2.49 -3.32 1.12
N CYS A 64 -1.26 -3.78 1.38
CA CYS A 64 -0.07 -2.95 1.34
C CYS A 64 0.32 -2.65 -0.12
N LEU A 65 0.25 -3.66 -1.00
CA LEU A 65 0.46 -3.47 -2.44
C LEU A 65 -0.60 -2.55 -3.05
N GLN A 66 -1.87 -2.68 -2.65
CA GLN A 66 -2.94 -1.78 -3.07
C GLN A 66 -2.69 -0.34 -2.61
N THR A 67 -2.14 -0.15 -1.40
CA THR A 67 -1.82 1.19 -0.88
C THR A 67 -0.64 1.82 -1.63
N ALA A 68 0.39 1.04 -1.97
CA ALA A 68 1.58 1.53 -2.65
C ALA A 68 1.37 1.79 -4.15
N LYS A 69 0.40 1.10 -4.78
CA LYS A 69 0.18 1.14 -6.23
C LYS A 69 -0.09 2.55 -6.79
N PRO A 70 -0.96 3.39 -6.20
CA PRO A 70 -1.17 4.75 -6.70
C PRO A 70 0.12 5.60 -6.67
N THR A 71 0.92 5.49 -5.60
CA THR A 71 2.20 6.21 -5.50
C THR A 71 3.20 5.72 -6.54
N ALA A 72 3.31 4.41 -6.74
CA ALA A 72 4.17 3.82 -7.76
C ALA A 72 3.79 4.28 -9.17
N ASN A 73 2.50 4.29 -9.48
CA ASN A 73 1.98 4.80 -10.76
C ASN A 73 2.28 6.29 -10.96
N ALA A 74 2.03 7.12 -9.94
CA ALA A 74 2.23 8.56 -10.01
C ALA A 74 3.71 8.94 -10.22
N LEU A 75 4.63 8.15 -9.67
CA LEU A 75 6.08 8.35 -9.78
C LEU A 75 6.72 7.59 -10.95
N GLY A 76 5.98 6.73 -11.65
CA GLY A 76 6.52 5.87 -12.70
C GLY A 76 7.57 4.87 -12.18
N MET A 77 7.37 4.35 -10.97
CA MET A 77 8.32 3.46 -10.28
C MET A 77 7.76 2.05 -10.08
N ASN A 78 8.66 1.08 -9.93
CA ASN A 78 8.31 -0.27 -9.51
C ASN A 78 8.18 -0.36 -7.98
N ILE A 79 7.34 -1.28 -7.51
CA ILE A 79 7.26 -1.66 -6.09
C ILE A 79 8.19 -2.84 -5.86
N ASN A 80 9.13 -2.69 -4.93
CA ASN A 80 9.97 -3.78 -4.46
C ASN A 80 9.25 -4.47 -3.30
N VAL A 81 8.91 -5.74 -3.44
CA VAL A 81 8.28 -6.51 -2.37
C VAL A 81 9.36 -6.93 -1.38
N GLU A 82 9.20 -6.56 -0.11
CA GLU A 82 10.13 -6.89 0.97
C GLU A 82 9.38 -7.68 2.06
N TYR A 83 9.77 -8.94 2.25
CA TYR A 83 9.12 -9.84 3.19
C TYR A 83 9.48 -9.52 4.65
N GLY A 84 10.61 -8.82 4.89
CA GLY A 84 11.03 -8.40 6.23
C GLY A 84 10.19 -7.29 6.86
N ILE A 85 9.27 -6.67 6.11
CA ILE A 85 8.34 -5.63 6.58
C ILE A 85 6.87 -6.10 6.53
N GLY A 86 6.67 -7.41 6.59
CA GLY A 86 5.39 -8.13 6.58
C GLY A 86 4.46 -7.79 7.73
#